data_AF-A0A086WDM0-F1
#
_entry.id   AF-A0A086WDM0-F1
#
_cell.length_a   1.000
_cell.length_b   1.000
_cell.length_c   1.000
_cell.angle_alpha   90.00
_cell.angle_beta   90.00
_cell.angle_gamma   90.00
#
_symmetry.space_group_name_H-M   'P 1'
#
loop_
_entity.id
_entity.type
_entity.pdbx_description
1 polymer ?
#
loop_
_entity_poly.entity_id
_entity_poly.type
_entity_poly.pdbx_seq_one_letter_code
_entity_poly.pdbx_strand_id
1 'polypeptide(L)' 'MAEAARSFSNKETIQVLYAEALMDLSPWDYWQAGGTQPKNRTADLVAALERVLERKPSHPGAAHYYIHAMEASRAGPCAA' A
#
# COMPACT_ATOMS: atom_id res chain seq x y z
N MET A 1 -2.14 -5.11 -13.38
CA MET A 1 -2.57 -5.73 -12.10
C MET A 1 -3.97 -5.36 -11.61
N ALA A 2 -4.47 -4.13 -11.83
CA ALA A 2 -5.76 -3.68 -11.27
C ALA A 2 -6.96 -4.59 -11.59
N GLU A 3 -7.07 -5.12 -12.81
CA GLU A 3 -8.15 -6.04 -13.18
C GLU A 3 -8.08 -7.36 -12.40
N ALA A 4 -6.90 -7.97 -12.32
CA ALA A 4 -6.69 -9.17 -11.52
C ALA A 4 -7.02 -8.94 -10.04
N ALA A 5 -6.64 -7.79 -9.47
CA ALA A 5 -6.98 -7.44 -8.09
C ALA A 5 -8.49 -7.36 -7.86
N ARG A 6 -9.27 -6.87 -8.84
CA ARG A 6 -10.74 -6.86 -8.76
C ARG A 6 -11.32 -8.26 -8.86
N SER A 7 -10.85 -9.08 -9.80
CA SER A 7 -11.34 -10.45 -10.00
C SER A 7 -10.96 -11.41 -8.86
N PHE A 8 -9.87 -11.11 -8.15
CA PHE A 8 -9.32 -11.95 -7.06
C PHE A 8 -9.13 -11.17 -5.76
N SER A 9 -10.19 -10.51 -5.29
CA SER A 9 -10.20 -9.62 -4.11
C SER A 9 -9.90 -10.29 -2.76
N ASN A 10 -9.85 -11.63 -2.72
CA ASN A 10 -9.53 -12.44 -1.55
C ASN A 10 -8.21 -13.21 -1.69
N LYS A 11 -7.40 -12.94 -2.71
CA LYS A 11 -6.08 -13.56 -2.89
C LYS A 11 -5.00 -12.57 -2.49
N GLU A 12 -4.38 -12.79 -1.34
CA GLU A 12 -3.42 -11.85 -0.73
C GLU A 12 -2.25 -11.56 -1.66
N THR A 13 -1.68 -12.59 -2.29
CA THR A 13 -0.58 -12.41 -3.24
C THR A 13 -0.96 -11.52 -4.42
N ILE A 14 -2.19 -11.63 -4.95
CA ILE A 14 -2.64 -10.80 -6.07
C ILE A 14 -2.85 -9.35 -5.61
N GLN A 15 -3.39 -9.13 -4.41
CA GLN A 15 -3.53 -7.79 -3.85
C GLN A 15 -2.16 -7.14 -3.58
N VAL A 16 -1.19 -7.91 -3.08
CA VAL A 16 0.18 -7.44 -2.84
C VAL A 16 0.89 -7.08 -4.15
N LEU A 17 0.76 -7.90 -5.20
CA LEU A 17 1.32 -7.58 -6.53
C LEU A 17 0.63 -6.38 -7.18
N TYR A 18 -0.65 -6.13 -6.86
CA TYR A 18 -1.32 -4.91 -7.28
C TYR A 18 -0.75 -3.68 -6.56
N ALA A 19 -0.57 -3.76 -5.24
CA ALA A 19 0.08 -2.72 -4.47
C ALA A 19 1.48 -2.42 -5.02
N GLU A 20 2.34 -3.41 -5.16
CA GLU A 20 3.69 -3.18 -5.70
C GLU A 20 3.68 -2.61 -7.13
N ALA A 21 2.79 -3.08 -8.02
CA ALA A 21 2.64 -2.48 -9.34
C ALA A 21 2.19 -1.01 -9.30
N LEU A 22 1.53 -0.55 -8.24
CA LEU A 22 1.25 0.88 -8.04
C LEU A 22 2.50 1.64 -7.55
N MET A 23 3.34 1.00 -6.72
CA MET A 23 4.61 1.58 -6.26
C MET A 23 5.55 1.85 -7.42
N ASP A 24 5.67 0.92 -8.36
CA ASP A 24 6.53 1.05 -9.55
C ASP A 24 6.17 2.24 -10.44
N LEU A 25 4.91 2.71 -10.40
CA LEU A 25 4.46 3.88 -11.15
C LEU A 25 4.84 5.21 -10.49
N SER A 26 5.29 5.20 -9.24
CA SER A 26 5.63 6.41 -8.47
C SER A 26 6.76 6.11 -7.48
N PRO A 27 7.93 5.66 -7.98
CA PRO A 27 9.00 5.13 -7.13
C PRO A 27 9.48 6.18 -6.12
N TRP A 28 9.27 5.88 -4.83
CA TRP A 28 9.57 6.76 -3.68
C TRP A 28 8.83 8.13 -3.66
N ASP A 29 7.81 8.33 -4.50
CA ASP A 29 7.03 9.58 -4.58
C ASP A 29 5.60 9.42 -4.02
N TYR A 30 5.48 8.94 -2.77
CA TYR A 30 4.20 8.52 -2.22
C TYR A 30 3.40 9.61 -1.49
N TRP A 31 4.07 10.57 -0.86
CA TRP A 31 3.43 11.56 0.01
C TRP A 31 3.77 12.99 -0.40
N GLN A 32 2.82 13.90 -0.19
CA GLN A 32 3.07 15.34 -0.30
C GLN A 32 4.05 15.79 0.78
N ALA A 33 4.64 16.98 0.56
CA ALA A 33 5.44 17.63 1.59
C ALA A 33 4.62 17.72 2.90
N GLY A 34 5.24 17.35 4.02
CA GLY A 34 4.56 17.26 5.31
C GLY A 34 3.93 15.90 5.63
N GLY A 35 3.89 14.95 4.69
CA GLY A 35 3.61 13.53 4.96
C GLY A 35 2.15 13.19 5.32
N THR A 36 1.23 14.14 5.27
CA THR A 36 -0.18 13.93 5.70
C THR A 36 -1.12 13.62 4.55
N GLN A 37 -0.75 13.96 3.32
CA GLN A 37 -1.58 13.78 2.13
C GLN A 37 -0.91 12.82 1.13
N PRO A 38 -1.56 11.71 0.76
CA PRO A 38 -1.02 10.79 -0.22
C PRO A 38 -1.02 11.44 -1.61
N LYS A 39 -0.01 11.13 -2.43
CA LYS A 39 0.04 11.50 -3.85
C LYS A 39 -0.59 10.43 -4.72
N ASN A 40 -1.04 10.81 -5.92
CA ASN A 40 -1.38 9.91 -7.00
C ASN A 40 -2.24 8.70 -6.55
N ARG A 41 -1.66 7.50 -6.62
CA ARG A 41 -2.29 6.22 -6.30
C ARG A 41 -1.87 5.67 -4.93
N THR A 42 -1.18 6.46 -4.11
CA THR A 42 -0.69 6.04 -2.79
C THR A 42 -1.85 5.64 -1.87
N ALA A 43 -2.99 6.33 -1.95
CA ALA A 43 -4.17 5.94 -1.16
C ALA A 43 -4.65 4.52 -1.53
N ASP A 44 -4.69 4.19 -2.83
CA ASP A 44 -5.08 2.85 -3.30
C ASP A 44 -4.06 1.78 -2.92
N LEU A 45 -2.77 2.12 -3.02
CA LEU A 45 -1.64 1.30 -2.58
C LEU A 45 -1.75 0.94 -1.10
N VAL A 46 -1.88 1.94 -0.24
CA VAL A 46 -1.94 1.77 1.22
C VAL A 46 -3.18 0.95 1.59
N ALA A 47 -4.35 1.27 1.03
CA ALA A 47 -5.58 0.54 1.28
C ALA A 47 -5.49 -0.95 0.87
N ALA A 48 -4.84 -1.25 -0.25
CA ALA A 48 -4.63 -2.63 -0.69
C ALA A 48 -3.74 -3.41 0.29
N LEU A 49 -2.68 -2.79 0.81
CA LEU A 49 -1.77 -3.39 1.79
C LEU A 49 -2.43 -3.59 3.15
N GLU A 50 -3.12 -2.57 3.67
CA GLU A 50 -3.86 -2.64 4.93
C GLU A 50 -4.88 -3.78 4.91
N ARG A 51 -5.65 -3.91 3.82
CA ARG A 51 -6.64 -4.98 3.67
C ARG A 51 -6.04 -6.39 3.59
N VAL A 52 -4.78 -6.53 3.19
CA VAL A 52 -4.04 -7.80 3.29
C VAL A 52 -3.56 -8.02 4.72
N LEU A 53 -3.00 -7.01 5.37
CA LEU A 53 -2.51 -7.08 6.74
C LEU A 53 -3.63 -7.34 7.76
N GLU A 54 -4.84 -6.82 7.55
CA GLU A 54 -6.02 -7.14 8.36
C GLU A 54 -6.35 -8.64 8.35
N ARG A 55 -6.18 -9.31 7.20
CA ARG A 55 -6.51 -10.75 7.05
C ARG A 55 -5.35 -11.66 7.40
N LYS A 56 -4.13 -11.23 7.06
CA LYS A 56 -2.89 -11.98 7.26
C LYS A 56 -1.79 -11.04 7.75
N PRO A 57 -1.79 -10.69 9.05
CA PRO A 57 -0.83 -9.74 9.63
C PRO A 57 0.64 -10.12 9.45
N SER A 58 0.93 -11.41 9.28
CA SER A 58 2.28 -11.95 9.06
C SER A 58 2.67 -12.09 7.58
N HIS A 59 1.90 -11.52 6.63
CA HIS A 59 2.23 -11.62 5.21
C HIS A 59 3.49 -10.79 4.88
N PRO A 60 4.60 -11.42 4.44
CA PRO A 60 5.88 -10.74 4.31
C PRO A 60 5.88 -9.64 3.25
N GLY A 61 5.30 -9.88 2.06
CA GLY A 61 5.21 -8.87 1.01
C GLY A 61 4.40 -7.65 1.41
N ALA A 62 3.21 -7.85 2.01
CA ALA A 62 2.38 -6.75 2.49
C ALA A 62 3.10 -5.91 3.56
N ALA A 63 3.74 -6.56 4.54
CA ALA A 63 4.49 -5.87 5.58
C ALA A 63 5.67 -5.07 5.00
N HIS A 64 6.44 -5.68 4.10
CA HIS A 64 7.58 -5.04 3.43
C HIS A 64 7.14 -3.78 2.66
N TYR A 65 6.16 -3.91 1.76
CA TYR A 65 5.70 -2.76 0.97
C TYR A 65 4.97 -1.71 1.79
N TYR A 66 4.31 -2.10 2.88
CA TYR A 66 3.66 -1.14 3.77
C TYR A 66 4.67 -0.26 4.51
N ILE A 67 5.81 -0.84 4.95
CA ILE A 67 6.91 -0.05 5.51
C ILE A 67 7.38 0.99 4.49
N HIS A 68 7.72 0.58 3.28
CA HIS A 68 8.17 1.51 2.23
C HIS A 68 7.11 2.55 1.84
N ALA A 69 5.84 2.17 1.75
CA ALA A 69 4.75 3.09 1.45
C ALA A 69 4.59 4.16 2.55
N MET A 70 4.88 3.83 3.82
CA MET A 70 4.65 4.70 4.96
C MET A 70 5.89 5.44 5.46
N GLU A 71 7.10 5.14 4.97
CA GLU A 71 8.37 5.74 5.43
C GLU A 71 8.38 7.28 5.48
N ALA A 72 7.76 7.93 4.49
CA ALA A 72 7.64 9.40 4.42
C ALA A 72 6.31 9.94 4.98
N SER A 73 5.46 9.07 5.52
CA SER A 73 4.14 9.41 6.01
C SER A 73 4.18 9.93 7.44
N ARG A 74 3.32 10.90 7.72
CA ARG A 74 2.89 11.32 9.06
C ARG A 74 1.39 11.06 9.24
N ALA A 75 0.78 10.23 8.40
CA ALA A 75 -0.64 9.87 8.48
C ALA A 75 -0.90 8.57 9.26
N GLY A 76 0.15 7.96 9.85
CA GLY A 76 0.04 6.71 10.58
C GLY A 76 -0.66 6.82 11.94
N PRO A 77 -1.03 5.68 12.57
CA PRO A 77 -1.79 5.65 13.83
C PRO A 77 -1.06 6.28 15.04
N CYS A 78 0.25 6.57 14.94
CA CYS A 78 1.02 7.31 15.95
C CYS A 78 1.12 8.82 15.69
N ALA A 79 0.41 9.37 14.71
CA ALA A 79 0.48 10.78 14.34
C ALA A 79 -0.55 11.69 15.04
N ALA A 80 -1.31 11.15 15.99
CA ALA A 80 -2.24 11.87 16.85
C ALA A 80 -1.62 12.18 18.21
#